data_AF-A0A6M4P7U9-F1
#
_entry.id   AF-A0A6M4P7U9-F1
#
_cell.length_a   1.000
_cell.length_b   1.000
_cell.length_c   1.000
_cell.angle_alpha   90.00
_cell.angle_beta   90.00
_cell.angle_gamma   90.00
#
_symmetry.space_group_name_H-M   'P 1'
#
loop_
_entity.id
_entity.type
_entity.pdbx_description
1 polymer ?
#
loop_
_entity_poly.entity_id
_entity_poly.type
_entity_poly.pdbx_seq_one_letter_code
_entity_poly.pdbx_strand_id
1 'polypeptide(L)'
;MSIPDLADVRTCGFPGCDQPVDLTSGVGRPAGYCADPAHNRAAAWRARRAEASPDARPAADDKLPVDAARQRASALRAQTSGMVELLQQQLAVLLDELRTLADPDAAEAQIEAVTSDAAEQVASATARANRAEAATRKAEAERAEADAAAEEAAVQVDELRPVLATLEQRAADLDSEIATANAANALAAIEIATLTAQVAGLTAENAAAAAQLAEATTLATTATAAKDEALAAARDAATRADTALGRAERAEAETSSTRDLLDQARTDGESARAEALVLTGRLATAISERDSATAEAERERSHGEQRVTDVRDALNSQIAQLRADLEQARTNESAQRTRTEPKKPRTPQD
;
A
#
# COMPACT_ATOMS: atom_id res chain seq x y z
N MET A 1 -5.00 -76.78 -25.24
CA MET A 1 -4.28 -78.04 -24.95
C MET A 1 -4.36 -78.89 -26.20
N SER A 2 -3.25 -79.01 -26.95
CA SER A 2 -3.15 -79.87 -28.13
C SER A 2 -2.08 -80.92 -27.84
N ILE A 3 -2.47 -82.19 -27.97
CA ILE A 3 -1.61 -83.37 -27.81
C ILE A 3 -0.84 -83.56 -29.13
N PRO A 4 0.50 -83.74 -29.13
CA PRO A 4 1.23 -84.08 -30.35
C PRO A 4 1.19 -85.58 -30.63
N ASP A 5 1.16 -85.84 -31.93
CA ASP A 5 0.96 -87.07 -32.68
C ASP A 5 2.09 -88.10 -32.46
N LEU A 6 1.70 -89.38 -32.43
CA LEU A 6 2.60 -90.53 -32.29
C LEU A 6 3.37 -90.72 -33.61
N ALA A 7 4.68 -90.50 -33.59
CA ALA A 7 5.55 -90.77 -34.74
C ALA A 7 5.49 -92.26 -35.13
N ASP A 8 5.16 -92.52 -36.40
CA ASP A 8 5.11 -93.82 -37.06
C ASP A 8 6.52 -94.44 -37.12
N VAL A 9 6.84 -95.36 -36.20
CA VAL A 9 8.15 -96.04 -36.14
C VAL A 9 8.19 -97.15 -37.19
N ARG A 10 8.91 -96.93 -38.30
CA ARG A 10 9.14 -97.97 -39.32
C ARG A 10 10.28 -98.90 -38.92
N THR A 11 10.07 -100.21 -39.06
CA THR A 11 11.07 -101.25 -38.78
C THR A 11 11.90 -101.62 -40.02
N CYS A 12 13.10 -102.16 -39.79
CA CYS A 12 14.06 -102.52 -40.82
C CYS A 12 13.56 -103.63 -41.77
N GLY A 13 13.70 -103.44 -43.10
CA GLY A 13 13.23 -104.41 -44.11
C GLY A 13 14.09 -105.67 -44.31
N PHE A 14 15.01 -105.98 -43.40
CA PHE A 14 15.88 -107.17 -43.46
C PHE A 14 15.18 -108.37 -42.77
N PRO A 15 15.18 -109.59 -43.34
CA PRO A 15 14.49 -110.74 -42.74
C PRO A 15 14.99 -111.00 -41.30
N GLY A 16 14.07 -110.97 -40.32
CA GLY A 16 14.39 -111.23 -38.90
C GLY A 16 14.96 -110.04 -38.09
N CYS A 17 14.88 -108.80 -38.59
CA CYS A 17 15.34 -107.61 -37.87
C CYS A 17 14.20 -106.63 -37.56
N ASP A 18 13.97 -106.33 -36.28
CA ASP A 18 12.91 -105.41 -35.81
C ASP A 18 13.45 -104.03 -35.37
N GLN A 19 14.68 -103.69 -35.72
CA GLN A 19 15.28 -102.40 -35.35
C GLN A 19 14.56 -101.22 -36.04
N PRO A 20 14.31 -100.10 -35.33
CA PRO A 20 13.69 -98.92 -35.90
C PRO A 20 14.62 -98.26 -36.93
N VAL A 21 14.04 -97.74 -38.01
CA VAL A 21 14.77 -97.00 -39.04
C VAL A 21 14.75 -95.51 -38.71
N ASP A 22 15.91 -94.88 -38.79
CA ASP A 22 16.05 -93.45 -38.53
C ASP A 22 15.34 -92.63 -39.63
N LEU A 23 14.33 -91.87 -39.22
CA LEU A 23 13.55 -90.97 -40.07
C LEU A 23 14.20 -89.59 -40.07
N THR A 24 15.46 -89.47 -40.49
CA THR A 24 16.05 -88.15 -40.75
C THR A 24 15.21 -87.45 -41.82
N SER A 25 14.51 -86.37 -41.42
CA SER A 25 13.59 -85.57 -42.22
C SER A 25 14.32 -84.64 -43.20
N GLY A 26 15.22 -85.21 -44.00
CA GLY A 26 15.90 -84.54 -45.12
C GLY A 26 15.20 -84.83 -46.44
N VAL A 27 15.20 -83.86 -47.36
CA VAL A 27 14.56 -83.95 -48.68
C VAL A 27 15.16 -85.11 -49.48
N GLY A 28 14.44 -86.24 -49.55
CA GLY A 28 14.88 -87.47 -50.20
C GLY A 28 14.00 -88.68 -49.88
N ARG A 29 14.19 -89.80 -50.61
CA ARG A 29 13.46 -91.05 -50.33
C ARG A 29 13.93 -91.61 -48.96
N PRO A 30 13.04 -91.81 -47.98
CA PRO A 30 13.42 -92.26 -46.65
C PRO A 30 14.14 -93.62 -46.67
N ALA A 31 15.09 -93.81 -45.76
CA ALA A 31 15.88 -95.02 -45.64
C ALA A 31 14.97 -96.23 -45.31
N GLY A 32 15.28 -97.40 -45.87
CA GLY A 32 14.48 -98.63 -45.68
C GLY A 32 15.10 -99.66 -44.74
N TYR A 33 16.28 -99.38 -44.17
CA TYR A 33 17.06 -100.29 -43.34
C TYR A 33 17.68 -99.52 -42.16
N CYS A 34 17.94 -100.18 -41.04
CA CYS A 34 18.58 -99.58 -39.86
C CYS A 34 20.06 -99.22 -40.11
N ALA A 35 20.71 -98.55 -39.15
CA ALA A 35 22.11 -98.11 -39.26
C ALA A 35 23.17 -99.25 -39.29
N ASP A 36 22.76 -100.52 -39.19
CA ASP A 36 23.65 -101.68 -39.34
C ASP A 36 24.15 -101.80 -40.80
N PRO A 37 25.48 -101.73 -41.04
CA PRO A 37 26.05 -101.88 -42.38
C PRO A 37 25.73 -103.22 -43.07
N ALA A 38 25.44 -104.27 -42.29
CA ALA A 38 25.06 -105.59 -42.80
C ALA A 38 23.60 -105.62 -43.32
N HIS A 39 22.74 -104.69 -42.90
CA HIS A 39 21.34 -104.63 -43.29
C HIS A 39 21.16 -103.69 -44.48
N ASN A 40 21.37 -104.24 -45.67
CA ASN A 40 21.15 -103.51 -46.93
C ASN A 40 20.39 -104.38 -47.94
N ARG A 41 19.93 -103.75 -49.02
CA ARG A 41 19.12 -104.39 -50.07
C ARG A 41 19.78 -105.62 -50.69
N ALA A 42 21.10 -105.58 -50.89
CA ALA A 42 21.85 -106.68 -51.49
C ALA A 42 22.01 -107.88 -50.54
N ALA A 43 22.10 -107.63 -49.23
CA ALA A 43 22.13 -108.67 -48.21
C ALA A 43 20.74 -109.30 -48.00
N ALA A 44 19.68 -108.48 -47.93
CA ALA A 44 18.30 -108.95 -47.79
C ALA A 44 17.84 -109.84 -48.97
N TRP A 45 18.27 -109.53 -50.19
CA TRP A 45 17.99 -110.35 -51.37
C TRP A 45 18.72 -111.70 -51.34
N ARG A 46 19.98 -111.73 -50.86
CA ARG A 46 20.74 -112.98 -50.69
C ARG A 46 20.12 -113.88 -49.63
N ALA A 47 19.68 -113.32 -48.50
CA ALA A 47 19.00 -114.05 -47.44
C ALA A 47 17.69 -114.71 -47.94
N ARG A 48 16.84 -113.95 -48.66
CA ARG A 48 15.59 -114.49 -49.24
C ARG A 48 15.81 -115.54 -50.31
N ARG A 49 16.94 -115.49 -51.04
CA ARG A 49 17.28 -116.48 -52.07
C ARG A 49 17.87 -117.77 -51.47
N ALA A 50 18.51 -117.69 -50.31
CA ALA A 50 18.96 -118.86 -49.55
C ALA A 50 17.79 -119.63 -48.93
N GLU A 51 16.68 -118.96 -48.60
CA GLU A 51 15.44 -119.59 -48.11
C GLU A 51 14.55 -120.17 -49.23
N ALA A 52 14.84 -119.87 -50.50
CA ALA A 52 13.96 -120.18 -51.63
C ALA A 52 14.63 -120.93 -52.79
N SER A 53 15.14 -122.16 -52.56
CA SER A 53 15.36 -123.15 -53.64
C SER A 53 15.79 -124.55 -53.15
N PRO A 54 15.54 -125.63 -53.92
CA PRO A 54 14.24 -126.33 -53.93
C PRO A 54 14.42 -127.87 -53.91
N ASP A 55 13.36 -128.67 -53.73
CA ASP A 55 13.40 -130.02 -54.29
C ASP A 55 12.05 -130.68 -54.59
N ALA A 56 12.11 -131.55 -55.60
CA ALA A 56 11.17 -132.59 -56.02
C ALA A 56 9.97 -132.21 -56.93
N ARG A 57 10.21 -132.28 -58.24
CA ARG A 57 9.30 -133.01 -59.16
C ARG A 57 9.97 -134.32 -59.60
N PRO A 58 9.19 -135.39 -59.83
CA PRO A 58 9.68 -136.77 -59.74
C PRO A 58 10.40 -137.23 -61.01
N ALA A 59 11.48 -137.97 -60.81
CA ALA A 59 12.21 -138.72 -61.83
C ALA A 59 11.52 -140.05 -62.13
N ALA A 60 11.44 -140.35 -63.42
CA ALA A 60 11.02 -141.60 -64.01
C ALA A 60 12.03 -142.73 -63.76
N ASP A 61 11.55 -143.98 -63.73
CA ASP A 61 12.36 -145.17 -64.03
C ASP A 61 11.39 -146.34 -64.39
N ASP A 62 11.09 -146.57 -65.66
CA ASP A 62 11.81 -147.44 -66.61
C ASP A 62 11.96 -148.91 -66.15
N LYS A 63 10.89 -149.69 -66.34
CA LYS A 63 11.00 -151.12 -66.71
C LYS A 63 9.99 -151.47 -67.81
N LEU A 64 10.54 -151.84 -68.97
CA LEU A 64 9.96 -152.53 -70.13
C LEU A 64 9.26 -151.66 -71.21
N PRO A 65 9.54 -151.86 -72.52
CA PRO A 65 9.47 -150.84 -73.57
C PRO A 65 8.06 -150.50 -74.08
N VAL A 66 7.00 -150.97 -73.42
CA VAL A 66 5.61 -150.75 -73.83
C VAL A 66 4.80 -150.04 -72.75
N ASP A 67 5.20 -150.14 -71.47
CA ASP A 67 4.56 -149.44 -70.36
C ASP A 67 5.08 -148.00 -70.21
N ALA A 68 6.36 -147.72 -70.50
CA ALA A 68 6.86 -146.35 -70.54
C ALA A 68 6.19 -145.50 -71.64
N ALA A 69 5.84 -146.12 -72.77
CA ALA A 69 5.05 -145.47 -73.83
C ALA A 69 3.60 -145.24 -73.39
N ARG A 70 3.00 -146.19 -72.66
CA ARG A 70 1.63 -146.07 -72.13
C ARG A 70 1.52 -145.07 -70.98
N GLN A 71 2.55 -145.01 -70.13
CA GLN A 71 2.65 -144.12 -68.98
C GLN A 71 3.05 -142.71 -69.39
N ARG A 72 3.93 -142.55 -70.40
CA ARG A 72 4.10 -141.25 -71.06
C ARG A 72 2.86 -140.85 -71.83
N ALA A 73 2.16 -141.77 -72.49
CA ALA A 73 0.90 -141.45 -73.16
C ALA A 73 -0.19 -141.05 -72.17
N SER A 74 -0.28 -141.66 -70.98
CA SER A 74 -1.24 -141.28 -69.94
C SER A 74 -0.82 -140.07 -69.12
N ALA A 75 0.48 -139.83 -68.92
CA ALA A 75 1.00 -138.58 -68.35
C ALA A 75 0.82 -137.41 -69.33
N LEU A 76 1.09 -137.61 -70.63
CA LEU A 76 0.70 -136.67 -71.68
C LEU A 76 -0.82 -136.51 -71.69
N ARG A 77 -1.60 -137.59 -71.56
CA ARG A 77 -3.08 -137.49 -71.54
C ARG A 77 -3.58 -136.68 -70.37
N ALA A 78 -3.03 -136.89 -69.17
CA ALA A 78 -3.36 -136.16 -67.95
C ALA A 78 -2.86 -134.72 -68.01
N GLN A 79 -1.69 -134.47 -68.60
CA GLN A 79 -1.17 -133.13 -68.84
C GLN A 79 -1.98 -132.40 -69.90
N THR A 80 -2.40 -133.07 -70.98
CA THR A 80 -3.30 -132.52 -71.98
C THR A 80 -4.71 -132.35 -71.42
N SER A 81 -5.19 -133.24 -70.55
CA SER A 81 -6.49 -133.10 -69.87
C SER A 81 -6.46 -131.92 -68.90
N GLY A 82 -5.41 -131.79 -68.09
CA GLY A 82 -5.21 -130.67 -67.18
C GLY A 82 -4.97 -129.35 -67.92
N MET A 83 -4.25 -129.37 -69.05
CA MET A 83 -4.14 -128.20 -69.94
C MET A 83 -5.47 -127.86 -70.60
N VAL A 84 -6.28 -128.86 -70.97
CA VAL A 84 -7.62 -128.67 -71.53
C VAL A 84 -8.59 -128.15 -70.48
N GLU A 85 -8.52 -128.62 -69.23
CA GLU A 85 -9.31 -128.13 -68.10
C GLU A 85 -8.90 -126.71 -67.70
N LEU A 86 -7.59 -126.43 -67.68
CA LEU A 86 -7.07 -125.08 -67.48
C LEU A 86 -7.46 -124.16 -68.63
N LEU A 87 -7.39 -124.62 -69.88
CA LEU A 87 -7.88 -123.86 -71.03
C LEU A 87 -9.38 -123.66 -70.95
N GLN A 88 -10.15 -124.64 -70.49
CA GLN A 88 -11.60 -124.51 -70.31
C GLN A 88 -11.93 -123.53 -69.18
N GLN A 89 -11.16 -123.51 -68.09
CA GLN A 89 -11.31 -122.53 -67.01
C GLN A 89 -10.90 -121.13 -67.49
N GLN A 90 -9.77 -121.00 -68.19
CA GLN A 90 -9.32 -119.74 -68.77
C GLN A 90 -10.27 -119.24 -69.86
N LEU A 91 -10.82 -120.13 -70.69
CA LEU A 91 -11.82 -119.80 -71.71
C LEU A 91 -13.15 -119.46 -71.05
N ALA A 92 -13.52 -120.08 -69.94
CA ALA A 92 -14.72 -119.73 -69.18
C ALA A 92 -14.58 -118.34 -68.55
N VAL A 93 -13.43 -118.02 -67.95
CA VAL A 93 -13.12 -116.68 -67.43
C VAL A 93 -13.07 -115.65 -68.56
N LEU A 94 -12.41 -115.96 -69.68
CA LEU A 94 -12.38 -115.08 -70.85
C LEU A 94 -13.75 -114.91 -71.49
N LEU A 95 -14.60 -115.95 -71.52
CA LEU A 95 -15.97 -115.86 -72.00
C LEU A 95 -16.86 -115.09 -71.03
N ASP A 96 -16.59 -115.14 -69.72
CA ASP A 96 -17.27 -114.35 -68.70
C ASP A 96 -16.86 -112.87 -68.80
N GLU A 97 -15.56 -112.59 -68.91
CA GLU A 97 -15.02 -111.26 -69.19
C GLU A 97 -15.51 -110.72 -70.54
N LEU A 98 -15.54 -111.54 -71.59
CA LEU A 98 -16.09 -111.16 -72.90
C LEU A 98 -17.61 -110.98 -72.83
N ARG A 99 -18.33 -111.72 -71.99
CA ARG A 99 -19.77 -111.51 -71.76
C ARG A 99 -20.01 -110.22 -70.99
N THR A 100 -19.21 -109.88 -69.99
CA THR A 100 -19.28 -108.61 -69.27
C THR A 100 -18.86 -107.43 -70.16
N LEU A 101 -17.88 -107.60 -71.04
CA LEU A 101 -17.47 -106.60 -72.03
C LEU A 101 -18.45 -106.47 -73.20
N ALA A 102 -19.18 -107.55 -73.53
CA ALA A 102 -20.24 -107.57 -74.53
C ALA A 102 -21.63 -107.35 -73.93
N ASP A 103 -21.73 -107.08 -72.63
CA ASP A 103 -22.94 -106.68 -71.93
C ASP A 103 -23.06 -105.14 -72.03
N PRO A 104 -23.86 -104.64 -72.97
CA PRO A 104 -24.02 -103.20 -73.16
C PRO A 104 -24.59 -102.52 -71.91
N ASP A 105 -25.39 -103.23 -71.10
CA ASP A 105 -26.06 -102.67 -69.92
C ASP A 105 -25.04 -102.45 -68.78
N ALA A 106 -24.06 -103.35 -68.63
CA ALA A 106 -22.96 -103.19 -67.66
C ALA A 106 -22.02 -102.03 -68.04
N ALA A 107 -21.72 -101.87 -69.33
CA ALA A 107 -20.93 -100.75 -69.84
C ALA A 107 -21.68 -99.41 -69.70
N GLU A 108 -22.99 -99.39 -69.97
CA GLU A 108 -23.85 -98.22 -69.78
C GLU A 108 -23.88 -97.79 -68.30
N ALA A 109 -24.07 -98.73 -67.37
CA ALA A 109 -24.05 -98.43 -65.93
C ALA A 109 -22.69 -97.90 -65.44
N GLN A 110 -21.57 -98.42 -65.97
CA GLN A 110 -20.24 -97.92 -65.63
C GLN A 110 -19.98 -96.53 -66.20
N ILE A 111 -20.41 -96.26 -67.43
CA ILE A 111 -20.34 -94.93 -68.05
C ILE A 111 -21.23 -93.95 -67.27
N GLU A 112 -22.45 -94.35 -66.90
CA GLU A 112 -23.35 -93.53 -66.07
C GLU A 112 -22.71 -93.23 -64.69
N ALA A 113 -22.09 -94.21 -64.05
CA ALA A 113 -21.38 -94.01 -62.78
C ALA A 113 -20.19 -93.05 -62.93
N VAL A 114 -19.31 -93.25 -63.93
CA VAL A 114 -18.15 -92.38 -64.17
C VAL A 114 -18.58 -90.97 -64.59
N THR A 115 -19.65 -90.84 -65.39
CA THR A 115 -20.18 -89.53 -65.79
C THR A 115 -20.83 -88.81 -64.61
N SER A 116 -21.52 -89.51 -63.71
CA SER A 116 -22.05 -88.97 -62.45
C SER A 116 -20.92 -88.51 -61.52
N ASP A 117 -19.89 -89.32 -61.32
CA ASP A 117 -18.71 -88.99 -60.51
C ASP A 117 -17.94 -87.78 -61.09
N ALA A 118 -17.76 -87.75 -62.40
CA ALA A 118 -17.15 -86.63 -63.10
C ALA A 118 -18.01 -85.36 -62.98
N ALA A 119 -19.34 -85.48 -63.08
CA ALA A 119 -20.26 -84.36 -62.88
C ALA A 119 -20.21 -83.83 -61.44
N GLU A 120 -20.12 -84.72 -60.43
CA GLU A 120 -19.95 -84.33 -59.02
C GLU A 120 -18.61 -83.64 -58.78
N GLN A 121 -17.51 -84.18 -59.32
CA GLN A 121 -16.19 -83.55 -59.22
C GLN A 121 -16.15 -82.17 -59.87
N VAL A 122 -16.75 -82.02 -61.07
CA VAL A 122 -16.88 -80.73 -61.76
C VAL A 122 -17.75 -79.78 -60.95
N ALA A 123 -18.89 -80.24 -60.41
CA ALA A 123 -19.76 -79.42 -59.56
C ALA A 123 -19.05 -78.96 -58.28
N SER A 124 -18.30 -79.84 -57.62
CA SER A 124 -17.50 -79.55 -56.42
C SER A 124 -16.36 -78.58 -56.72
N ALA A 125 -15.63 -78.77 -57.82
CA ALA A 125 -14.59 -77.86 -58.27
C ALA A 125 -15.16 -76.47 -58.61
N THR A 126 -16.28 -76.43 -59.34
CA THR A 126 -16.99 -75.20 -59.68
C THR A 126 -17.50 -74.48 -58.41
N ALA A 127 -18.06 -75.23 -57.45
CA ALA A 127 -18.51 -74.66 -56.17
C ALA A 127 -17.34 -74.10 -55.33
N ARG A 128 -16.17 -74.75 -55.35
CA ARG A 128 -14.96 -74.23 -54.69
C ARG A 128 -14.41 -72.99 -55.40
N ALA A 129 -14.37 -72.98 -56.73
CA ALA A 129 -13.97 -71.82 -57.52
C ALA A 129 -14.89 -70.62 -57.25
N ASN A 130 -16.21 -70.81 -57.32
CA ASN A 130 -17.20 -69.77 -57.03
C ASN A 130 -17.05 -69.21 -55.60
N ARG A 131 -16.79 -70.06 -54.60
CA ARG A 131 -16.53 -69.62 -53.22
C ARG A 131 -15.24 -68.83 -53.08
N ALA A 132 -14.17 -69.26 -53.75
CA ALA A 132 -12.90 -68.53 -53.77
C ALA A 132 -13.06 -67.17 -54.44
N GLU A 133 -13.72 -67.10 -55.59
CA GLU A 133 -14.02 -65.83 -56.26
C GLU A 133 -14.87 -64.90 -55.40
N ALA A 134 -15.92 -65.44 -54.74
CA ALA A 134 -16.74 -64.66 -53.83
C ALA A 134 -15.95 -64.13 -52.63
N ALA A 135 -15.04 -64.95 -52.07
CA ALA A 135 -14.16 -64.54 -50.98
C ALA A 135 -13.17 -63.45 -51.42
N THR A 136 -12.58 -63.57 -52.60
CA THR A 136 -11.69 -62.55 -53.17
C THR A 136 -12.43 -61.23 -53.39
N ARG A 137 -13.62 -61.27 -54.03
CA ARG A 137 -14.44 -60.06 -54.24
C ARG A 137 -14.83 -59.41 -52.92
N LYS A 138 -15.16 -60.21 -51.90
CA LYS A 138 -15.47 -59.70 -50.56
C LYS A 138 -14.25 -59.02 -49.92
N ALA A 139 -13.08 -59.64 -49.97
CA ALA A 139 -11.85 -59.06 -49.43
C ALA A 139 -11.42 -57.78 -50.17
N GLU A 140 -11.60 -57.75 -51.50
CA GLU A 140 -11.37 -56.54 -52.31
C GLU A 140 -12.34 -55.41 -51.93
N ALA A 141 -13.62 -55.72 -51.70
CA ALA A 141 -14.60 -54.75 -51.25
C ALA A 141 -14.28 -54.21 -49.84
N GLU A 142 -13.94 -55.09 -48.88
CA GLU A 142 -13.54 -54.69 -47.52
C GLU A 142 -12.27 -53.82 -47.54
N ARG A 143 -11.30 -54.14 -48.42
CA ARG A 143 -10.10 -53.32 -48.61
C ARG A 143 -10.44 -51.95 -49.19
N ALA A 144 -11.29 -51.90 -50.22
CA ALA A 144 -11.72 -50.64 -50.82
C ALA A 144 -12.47 -49.74 -49.82
N GLU A 145 -13.30 -50.33 -48.95
CA GLU A 145 -13.98 -49.59 -47.88
C GLU A 145 -12.99 -49.07 -46.82
N ALA A 146 -12.00 -49.89 -46.43
CA ALA A 146 -10.95 -49.46 -45.50
C ALA A 146 -10.07 -48.34 -46.07
N ASP A 147 -9.70 -48.43 -47.35
CA ASP A 147 -8.92 -47.41 -48.04
C ASP A 147 -9.72 -46.10 -48.15
N ALA A 148 -11.02 -46.17 -48.49
CA ALA A 148 -11.91 -45.00 -48.51
C ALA A 148 -12.05 -44.34 -47.13
N ALA A 149 -12.23 -45.12 -46.06
CA ALA A 149 -12.30 -44.60 -44.70
C ALA A 149 -10.97 -43.95 -44.24
N ALA A 150 -9.83 -44.50 -44.67
CA ALA A 150 -8.52 -43.92 -44.38
C ALA A 150 -8.30 -42.59 -45.12
N GLU A 151 -8.74 -42.48 -46.37
CA GLU A 151 -8.72 -41.24 -47.14
C GLU A 151 -9.61 -40.16 -46.50
N GLU A 152 -10.84 -40.50 -46.10
CA GLU A 152 -11.73 -39.58 -45.40
C GLU A 152 -11.11 -39.08 -44.08
N ALA A 153 -10.52 -39.97 -43.29
CA ALA A 153 -9.83 -39.60 -42.05
C ALA A 153 -8.62 -38.69 -42.30
N ALA A 154 -7.85 -38.95 -43.37
CA ALA A 154 -6.73 -38.10 -43.76
C ALA A 154 -7.20 -36.69 -44.16
N VAL A 155 -8.29 -36.59 -44.92
CA VAL A 155 -8.92 -35.30 -45.28
C VAL A 155 -9.37 -34.56 -44.02
N GLN A 156 -10.05 -35.23 -43.08
CA GLN A 156 -10.47 -34.59 -41.82
C GLN A 156 -9.28 -34.07 -40.99
N VAL A 157 -8.17 -34.83 -40.93
CA VAL A 157 -6.96 -34.39 -40.23
C VAL A 157 -6.34 -33.16 -40.91
N ASP A 158 -6.30 -33.15 -42.25
CA ASP A 158 -5.78 -32.02 -43.02
C ASP A 158 -6.69 -30.79 -42.93
N GLU A 159 -8.01 -30.96 -42.79
CA GLU A 159 -8.97 -29.88 -42.53
C GLU A 159 -8.86 -29.31 -41.10
N LEU A 160 -8.63 -30.16 -40.09
CA LEU A 160 -8.52 -29.72 -38.69
C LEU A 160 -7.17 -29.07 -38.36
N ARG A 161 -6.10 -29.44 -39.07
CA ARG A 161 -4.76 -28.88 -38.86
C ARG A 161 -4.71 -27.33 -38.97
N PRO A 162 -5.26 -26.68 -40.02
CA PRO A 162 -5.27 -25.22 -40.10
C PRO A 162 -6.18 -24.58 -39.05
N VAL A 163 -7.25 -25.25 -38.63
CA VAL A 163 -8.12 -24.78 -37.54
C VAL A 163 -7.35 -24.75 -36.22
N LEU A 164 -6.64 -25.82 -35.89
CA LEU A 164 -5.79 -25.87 -34.69
C LEU A 164 -4.70 -24.80 -34.72
N ALA A 165 -4.01 -24.64 -35.85
CA ALA A 165 -3.00 -23.59 -36.01
C ALA A 165 -3.58 -22.18 -35.81
N THR A 166 -4.81 -21.94 -36.28
CA THR A 166 -5.51 -20.65 -36.09
C THR A 166 -5.89 -20.43 -34.62
N LEU A 167 -6.35 -21.47 -33.93
CA LEU A 167 -6.68 -21.39 -32.51
C LEU A 167 -5.45 -21.18 -31.64
N GLU A 168 -4.33 -21.86 -31.95
CA GLU A 168 -3.05 -21.66 -31.28
C GLU A 168 -2.52 -20.24 -31.48
N GLN A 169 -2.60 -19.70 -32.70
CA GLN A 169 -2.25 -18.32 -32.98
C GLN A 169 -3.13 -17.35 -32.19
N ARG A 170 -4.45 -17.57 -32.16
CA ARG A 170 -5.37 -16.72 -31.42
C ARG A 170 -5.12 -16.77 -29.91
N ALA A 171 -4.75 -17.93 -29.37
CA ALA A 171 -4.36 -18.07 -27.98
C ALA A 171 -3.08 -17.29 -27.67
N ALA A 172 -2.06 -17.39 -28.53
CA ALA A 172 -0.82 -16.61 -28.40
C ALA A 172 -1.05 -15.10 -28.47
N ASP A 173 -1.93 -14.65 -29.38
CA ASP A 173 -2.31 -13.24 -29.51
C ASP A 173 -3.02 -12.75 -28.24
N LEU A 174 -3.97 -13.53 -27.70
CA LEU A 174 -4.68 -13.21 -26.46
C LEU A 174 -3.74 -13.17 -25.25
N ASP A 175 -2.79 -14.09 -25.14
CA ASP A 175 -1.78 -14.08 -24.07
C ASP A 175 -0.91 -12.82 -24.14
N SER A 176 -0.55 -12.38 -25.35
CA SER A 176 0.16 -11.11 -25.56
C SER A 176 -0.71 -9.90 -25.20
N GLU A 177 -1.98 -9.87 -25.60
CA GLU A 177 -2.95 -8.83 -25.21
C GLU A 177 -3.11 -8.77 -23.67
N ILE A 178 -3.20 -9.91 -22.99
CA ILE A 178 -3.29 -9.97 -21.52
C ILE A 178 -1.99 -9.46 -20.87
N ALA A 179 -0.83 -9.86 -21.39
CA ALA A 179 0.46 -9.39 -20.87
C ALA A 179 0.61 -7.86 -20.99
N THR A 180 0.23 -7.30 -22.14
CA THR A 180 0.25 -5.84 -22.36
C THR A 180 -0.75 -5.11 -21.47
N ALA A 181 -1.98 -5.64 -21.31
CA ALA A 181 -2.96 -5.08 -20.39
C ALA A 181 -2.49 -5.11 -18.93
N ASN A 182 -1.86 -6.20 -18.49
CA ASN A 182 -1.30 -6.31 -17.15
C ASN A 182 -0.16 -5.31 -16.91
N ALA A 183 0.72 -5.11 -17.91
CA ALA A 183 1.78 -4.10 -17.84
C ALA A 183 1.20 -2.67 -17.74
N ALA A 184 0.17 -2.35 -18.54
CA ALA A 184 -0.52 -1.06 -18.47
C ALA A 184 -1.20 -0.85 -17.10
N ASN A 185 -1.87 -1.88 -16.57
CA ASN A 185 -2.49 -1.83 -15.24
C ASN A 185 -1.45 -1.63 -14.12
N ALA A 186 -0.28 -2.26 -14.22
CA ALA A 186 0.80 -2.06 -13.26
C ALA A 186 1.34 -0.62 -13.29
N LEU A 187 1.51 -0.03 -14.48
CA LEU A 187 1.90 1.37 -14.63
C LEU A 187 0.84 2.32 -14.05
N ALA A 188 -0.44 2.09 -14.36
CA ALA A 188 -1.53 2.89 -13.81
C ALA A 188 -1.60 2.79 -12.27
N ALA A 189 -1.35 1.62 -11.69
CA ALA A 189 -1.30 1.45 -10.24
C ALA A 189 -0.15 2.26 -9.59
N ILE A 190 1.02 2.30 -10.22
CA ILE A 190 2.16 3.12 -9.77
C ILE A 190 1.83 4.61 -9.86
N GLU A 191 1.19 5.05 -10.94
CA GLU A 191 0.76 6.45 -11.11
C GLU A 191 -0.27 6.85 -10.05
N ILE A 192 -1.29 6.01 -9.79
CA ILE A 192 -2.28 6.24 -8.74
C ILE A 192 -1.62 6.35 -7.36
N ALA A 193 -0.68 5.45 -7.04
CA ALA A 193 0.05 5.50 -5.77
C ALA A 193 0.89 6.78 -5.64
N THR A 194 1.52 7.22 -6.73
CA THR A 194 2.29 8.46 -6.79
C THR A 194 1.41 9.69 -6.58
N LEU A 195 0.27 9.77 -7.28
CA LEU A 195 -0.69 10.87 -7.15
C LEU A 195 -1.31 10.91 -5.74
N THR A 196 -1.60 9.75 -5.16
CA THR A 196 -2.13 9.65 -3.79
C THR A 196 -1.11 10.17 -2.77
N ALA A 197 0.17 9.83 -2.94
CA ALA A 197 1.25 10.38 -2.10
C ALA A 197 1.39 11.91 -2.27
N GLN A 198 1.29 12.43 -3.50
CA GLN A 198 1.33 13.87 -3.77
C GLN A 198 0.15 14.60 -3.11
N VAL A 199 -1.07 14.07 -3.22
CA VAL A 199 -2.26 14.65 -2.58
C VAL A 199 -2.11 14.65 -1.05
N ALA A 200 -1.59 13.58 -0.47
CA ALA A 200 -1.31 13.52 0.97
C ALA A 200 -0.29 14.59 1.41
N GLY A 201 0.79 14.77 0.63
CA GLY A 201 1.79 15.82 0.84
C GLY A 201 1.19 17.23 0.79
N LEU A 202 0.46 17.55 -0.28
CA LEU A 202 -0.20 18.86 -0.43
C LEU A 202 -1.25 19.11 0.66
N THR A 203 -1.92 18.06 1.14
CA THR A 203 -2.89 18.18 2.25
C THR A 203 -2.18 18.54 3.56
N ALA A 204 -1.03 17.92 3.84
CA ALA A 204 -0.21 18.24 5.01
C ALA A 204 0.37 19.67 4.94
N GLU A 205 0.86 20.09 3.76
CA GLU A 205 1.34 21.45 3.53
C GLU A 205 0.23 22.49 3.73
N ASN A 206 -0.97 22.24 3.19
CA ASN A 206 -2.13 23.13 3.40
C ASN A 206 -2.53 23.21 4.88
N ALA A 207 -2.50 22.09 5.62
CA ALA A 207 -2.78 22.10 7.05
C ALA A 207 -1.74 22.91 7.84
N ALA A 208 -0.45 22.79 7.49
CA ALA A 208 0.62 23.58 8.10
C ALA A 208 0.47 25.08 7.79
N ALA A 209 0.17 25.43 6.53
CA ALA A 209 -0.06 26.82 6.13
C ALA A 209 -1.28 27.42 6.83
N ALA A 210 -2.37 26.65 6.99
CA ALA A 210 -3.54 27.08 7.74
C ALA A 210 -3.23 27.33 9.23
N ALA A 211 -2.42 26.48 9.86
CA ALA A 211 -1.97 26.67 11.23
C ALA A 211 -1.10 27.93 11.37
N GLN A 212 -0.16 28.17 10.45
CA GLN A 212 0.66 29.38 10.41
C GLN A 212 -0.18 30.64 10.23
N LEU A 213 -1.21 30.60 9.38
CA LEU A 213 -2.12 31.73 9.17
C LEU A 213 -2.94 32.02 10.44
N ALA A 214 -3.40 30.99 11.15
CA ALA A 214 -4.12 31.14 12.41
C ALA A 214 -3.23 31.79 13.48
N GLU A 215 -1.98 31.32 13.63
CA GLU A 215 -1.01 31.89 14.55
C GLU A 215 -0.68 33.36 14.20
N ALA A 216 -0.41 33.65 12.93
CA ALA A 216 -0.16 35.01 12.46
C ALA A 216 -1.35 35.94 12.73
N THR A 217 -2.57 35.44 12.58
CA THR A 217 -3.79 36.19 12.91
C THR A 217 -3.87 36.48 14.40
N THR A 218 -3.61 35.50 15.27
CA THR A 218 -3.59 35.70 16.73
C THR A 218 -2.49 36.68 17.17
N LEU A 219 -1.31 36.63 16.55
CA LEU A 219 -0.24 37.60 16.81
C LEU A 219 -0.64 39.01 16.38
N ALA A 220 -1.26 39.16 15.20
CA ALA A 220 -1.73 40.45 14.70
C ALA A 220 -2.83 41.06 15.58
N THR A 221 -3.80 40.24 16.04
CA THR A 221 -4.86 40.72 16.95
C THR A 221 -4.29 41.13 18.30
N THR A 222 -3.37 40.35 18.86
CA THR A 222 -2.68 40.66 20.13
C THR A 222 -1.86 41.93 20.01
N ALA A 223 -1.09 42.09 18.93
CA ALA A 223 -0.30 43.30 18.68
C ALA A 223 -1.19 44.55 18.50
N THR A 224 -2.34 44.39 17.85
CA THR A 224 -3.32 45.49 17.70
C THR A 224 -3.91 45.89 19.06
N ALA A 225 -4.31 44.92 19.88
CA ALA A 225 -4.82 45.18 21.23
C ALA A 225 -3.77 45.87 22.12
N ALA A 226 -2.53 45.40 22.10
CA ALA A 226 -1.42 46.00 22.85
C ALA A 226 -1.13 47.44 22.38
N LYS A 227 -1.20 47.71 21.07
CA LYS A 227 -1.08 49.07 20.53
C LYS A 227 -2.20 49.98 21.02
N ASP A 228 -3.45 49.51 21.00
CA ASP A 228 -4.60 50.30 21.44
C ASP A 228 -4.53 50.61 22.94
N GLU A 229 -4.12 49.65 23.76
CA GLU A 229 -3.86 49.85 25.19
C GLU A 229 -2.73 50.86 25.42
N ALA A 230 -1.61 50.77 24.69
CA ALA A 230 -0.52 51.73 24.78
C ALA A 230 -0.96 53.15 24.38
N LEU A 231 -1.80 53.29 23.35
CA LEU A 231 -2.37 54.57 22.93
C LEU A 231 -3.34 55.14 23.99
N ALA A 232 -4.15 54.31 24.62
CA ALA A 232 -5.02 54.73 25.72
C ALA A 232 -4.19 55.20 26.93
N ALA A 233 -3.19 54.43 27.35
CA ALA A 233 -2.28 54.78 28.43
C ALA A 233 -1.53 56.10 28.16
N ALA A 234 -1.10 56.34 26.91
CA ALA A 234 -0.46 57.57 26.50
C ALA A 234 -1.40 58.79 26.60
N ARG A 235 -2.67 58.64 26.20
CA ARG A 235 -3.70 59.69 26.35
C ARG A 235 -3.95 60.01 27.83
N ASP A 236 -4.11 58.99 28.66
CA ASP A 236 -4.30 59.16 30.11
C ASP A 236 -3.09 59.82 30.78
N ALA A 237 -1.87 59.49 30.34
CA ALA A 237 -0.65 60.14 30.80
C ALA A 237 -0.62 61.63 30.41
N ALA A 238 -1.01 61.97 29.17
CA ALA A 238 -1.13 63.35 28.71
C ALA A 238 -2.14 64.15 29.54
N THR A 239 -3.36 63.61 29.75
CA THR A 239 -4.37 64.28 30.59
C THR A 239 -3.89 64.48 32.03
N ARG A 240 -3.17 63.52 32.60
CA ARG A 240 -2.56 63.65 33.93
C ARG A 240 -1.48 64.74 33.96
N ALA A 241 -0.67 64.84 32.91
CA ALA A 241 0.34 65.89 32.76
C ALA A 241 -0.31 67.28 32.66
N ASP A 242 -1.33 67.45 31.81
CA ASP A 242 -2.08 68.71 31.68
C ASP A 242 -2.72 69.13 33.00
N THR A 243 -3.32 68.18 33.73
CA THR A 243 -3.90 68.44 35.05
C THR A 243 -2.83 68.85 36.07
N ALA A 244 -1.65 68.24 36.02
CA ALA A 244 -0.54 68.60 36.90
C ALA A 244 0.03 69.99 36.57
N LEU A 245 0.18 70.32 35.28
CA LEU A 245 0.56 71.66 34.82
C LEU A 245 -0.45 72.72 35.29
N GLY A 246 -1.75 72.49 35.08
CA GLY A 246 -2.78 73.42 35.57
C GLY A 246 -2.88 73.51 37.10
N ARG A 247 -2.38 72.54 37.86
CA ARG A 247 -2.19 72.68 39.33
C ARG A 247 -0.96 73.54 39.64
N ALA A 248 0.15 73.33 38.93
CA ALA A 248 1.37 74.11 39.11
C ALA A 248 1.13 75.59 38.78
N GLU A 249 0.49 75.91 37.65
CA GLU A 249 0.15 77.28 37.25
C GLU A 249 -0.72 77.98 38.30
N ARG A 250 -1.72 77.27 38.88
CA ARG A 250 -2.55 77.82 39.96
C ARG A 250 -1.74 78.08 41.23
N ALA A 251 -0.86 77.17 41.62
CA ALA A 251 0.01 77.35 42.77
C ALA A 251 1.00 78.52 42.56
N GLU A 252 1.52 78.69 41.35
CA GLU A 252 2.37 79.84 40.98
C GLU A 252 1.60 81.15 41.04
N ALA A 253 0.36 81.19 40.52
CA ALA A 253 -0.51 82.37 40.59
C ALA A 253 -0.88 82.73 42.04
N GLU A 254 -1.20 81.75 42.87
CA GLU A 254 -1.45 81.94 44.31
C GLU A 254 -0.18 82.44 45.03
N THR A 255 0.99 81.90 44.69
CA THR A 255 2.27 82.37 45.22
C THR A 255 2.57 83.81 44.78
N SER A 256 2.25 84.19 43.54
CA SER A 256 2.38 85.59 43.08
C SER A 256 1.45 86.52 43.86
N SER A 257 0.17 86.16 43.98
CA SER A 257 -0.84 86.93 44.72
C SER A 257 -0.45 87.11 46.19
N THR A 258 0.05 86.06 46.85
CA THR A 258 0.53 86.16 48.23
C THR A 258 1.77 87.05 48.38
N ARG A 259 2.67 87.09 47.39
CA ARG A 259 3.78 88.07 47.36
C ARG A 259 3.27 89.49 47.20
N ASP A 260 2.33 89.74 46.29
CA ASP A 260 1.74 91.06 46.08
C ASP A 260 1.03 91.57 47.36
N LEU A 261 0.27 90.70 48.04
CA LEU A 261 -0.35 91.01 49.33
C LEU A 261 0.68 91.33 50.42
N LEU A 262 1.81 90.61 50.45
CA LEU A 262 2.88 90.86 51.40
C LEU A 262 3.58 92.22 51.13
N ASP A 263 3.83 92.55 49.87
CA ASP A 263 4.44 93.82 49.48
C ASP A 263 3.50 95.00 49.74
N GLN A 264 2.18 94.81 49.53
CA GLN A 264 1.17 95.78 49.96
C GLN A 264 1.19 95.96 51.48
N ALA A 265 1.17 94.87 52.25
CA ALA A 265 1.22 94.94 53.72
C ALA A 265 2.50 95.61 54.24
N ARG A 266 3.64 95.41 53.56
CA ARG A 266 4.90 96.13 53.86
C ARG A 266 4.76 97.62 53.61
N THR A 267 4.22 98.00 52.46
CA THR A 267 3.98 99.41 52.09
C THR A 267 3.02 100.08 53.08
N ASP A 268 1.92 99.42 53.43
CA ASP A 268 0.96 99.89 54.44
C ASP A 268 1.63 100.05 55.81
N GLY A 269 2.47 99.08 56.20
CA GLY A 269 3.25 99.14 57.43
C GLY A 269 4.28 100.28 57.47
N GLU A 270 4.94 100.56 56.35
CA GLU A 270 5.84 101.71 56.20
C GLU A 270 5.07 103.04 56.27
N SER A 271 3.91 103.13 55.61
CA SER A 271 3.02 104.29 55.70
C SER A 271 2.54 104.53 57.13
N ALA A 272 2.07 103.48 57.81
CA ALA A 272 1.64 103.57 59.21
C ALA A 272 2.78 103.99 60.16
N ARG A 273 4.02 103.53 59.91
CA ARG A 273 5.21 103.98 60.65
C ARG A 273 5.51 105.46 60.39
N ALA A 274 5.43 105.91 59.13
CA ALA A 274 5.62 107.31 58.78
C ALA A 274 4.56 108.20 59.45
N GLU A 275 3.29 107.79 59.42
CA GLU A 275 2.20 108.46 60.13
C GLU A 275 2.44 108.49 61.65
N ALA A 276 2.86 107.38 62.26
CA ALA A 276 3.20 107.33 63.67
C ALA A 276 4.35 108.27 64.04
N LEU A 277 5.38 108.39 63.19
CA LEU A 277 6.47 109.35 63.37
C LEU A 277 5.97 110.80 63.24
N VAL A 278 5.09 111.10 62.29
CA VAL A 278 4.45 112.42 62.14
C VAL A 278 3.61 112.75 63.38
N LEU A 279 2.79 111.81 63.87
CA LEU A 279 1.98 111.98 65.07
C LEU A 279 2.86 112.17 66.32
N THR A 280 3.95 111.41 66.44
CA THR A 280 4.92 111.56 67.53
C THR A 280 5.61 112.92 67.48
N GLY A 281 5.99 113.39 66.28
CA GLY A 281 6.53 114.73 66.07
C GLY A 281 5.52 115.82 66.46
N ARG A 282 4.26 115.69 66.04
CA ARG A 282 3.17 116.61 66.44
C ARG A 282 2.95 116.60 67.95
N LEU A 283 2.98 115.44 68.58
CA LEU A 283 2.87 115.32 70.05
C LEU A 283 4.04 116.00 70.75
N ALA A 284 5.27 115.82 70.27
CA ALA A 284 6.45 116.49 70.80
C ALA A 284 6.35 118.02 70.66
N THR A 285 5.86 118.52 69.51
CA THR A 285 5.57 119.94 69.32
C THR A 285 4.51 120.42 70.31
N ALA A 286 3.39 119.71 70.44
CA ALA A 286 2.33 120.07 71.39
C ALA A 286 2.80 120.06 72.85
N ILE A 287 3.69 119.13 73.23
CA ILE A 287 4.34 119.10 74.54
C ILE A 287 5.25 120.32 74.71
N SER A 288 6.08 120.66 73.71
CA SER A 288 6.95 121.84 73.76
C SER A 288 6.16 123.15 73.84
N GLU A 289 5.05 123.27 73.11
CA GLU A 289 4.13 124.41 73.17
C GLU A 289 3.48 124.51 74.54
N ARG A 290 2.98 123.40 75.10
CA ARG A 290 2.43 123.33 76.46
C ARG A 290 3.48 123.76 77.49
N ASP A 291 4.70 123.24 77.41
CA ASP A 291 5.77 123.54 78.37
C ASP A 291 6.21 125.01 78.25
N SER A 292 6.26 125.55 77.04
CA SER A 292 6.52 126.98 76.80
C SER A 292 5.40 127.86 77.37
N ALA A 293 4.13 127.51 77.13
CA ALA A 293 2.98 128.21 77.68
C ALA A 293 2.93 128.11 79.21
N THR A 294 3.34 126.97 79.77
CA THR A 294 3.46 126.79 81.24
C THR A 294 4.56 127.68 81.80
N ALA A 295 5.73 127.72 81.16
CA ALA A 295 6.83 128.59 81.55
C ALA A 295 6.47 130.08 81.40
N GLU A 296 5.69 130.46 80.37
CA GLU A 296 5.14 131.81 80.24
C GLU A 296 4.15 132.14 81.34
N ALA A 297 3.21 131.23 81.64
CA ALA A 297 2.26 131.40 82.74
C ALA A 297 2.98 131.50 84.10
N GLU A 298 4.06 130.76 84.31
CA GLU A 298 4.88 130.82 85.52
C GLU A 298 5.69 132.13 85.60
N ARG A 299 6.25 132.60 84.47
CA ARG A 299 6.84 133.94 84.36
C ARG A 299 5.81 135.03 84.69
N GLU A 300 4.64 135.00 84.09
CA GLU A 300 3.55 135.96 84.36
C GLU A 300 3.08 135.89 85.81
N ARG A 301 2.98 134.69 86.40
CA ARG A 301 2.66 134.53 87.82
C ARG A 301 3.74 135.15 88.69
N SER A 302 5.02 134.90 88.41
CA SER A 302 6.13 135.51 89.15
C SER A 302 6.17 137.04 89.00
N HIS A 303 5.89 137.58 87.80
CA HIS A 303 5.74 139.01 87.56
C HIS A 303 4.53 139.59 88.30
N GLY A 304 3.42 138.85 88.35
CA GLY A 304 2.24 139.20 89.14
C GLY A 304 2.54 139.26 90.63
N GLU A 305 3.22 138.25 91.18
CA GLU A 305 3.67 138.19 92.56
C GLU A 305 4.65 139.32 92.89
N GLN A 306 5.58 139.63 91.98
CA GLN A 306 6.50 140.76 92.08
C GLN A 306 5.71 142.08 92.15
N ARG A 307 4.74 142.31 91.24
CA ARG A 307 3.90 143.51 91.26
C ARG A 307 3.08 143.64 92.54
N VAL A 308 2.54 142.53 93.06
CA VAL A 308 1.82 142.53 94.34
C VAL A 308 2.77 142.88 95.49
N THR A 309 4.00 142.39 95.46
CA THR A 309 5.05 142.70 96.44
C THR A 309 5.44 144.18 96.34
N ASP A 310 5.72 144.69 95.15
CA ASP A 310 6.05 146.09 94.90
C ASP A 310 4.93 147.04 95.34
N VAL A 311 3.66 146.68 95.08
CA VAL A 311 2.49 147.46 95.56
C VAL A 311 2.40 147.40 97.09
N ARG A 312 2.64 146.24 97.70
CA ARG A 312 2.65 146.08 99.16
C ARG A 312 3.77 146.92 99.78
N ASP A 313 4.95 146.94 99.18
CA ASP A 313 6.09 147.73 99.63
C ASP A 313 5.88 149.24 99.42
N ALA A 314 5.24 149.64 98.32
CA ALA A 314 4.83 151.01 98.08
C ALA A 314 3.78 151.48 99.09
N LEU A 315 2.79 150.64 99.43
CA LEU A 315 1.81 150.93 100.47
C LEU A 315 2.44 150.98 101.86
N ASN A 316 3.36 150.08 102.19
CA ASN A 316 4.11 150.12 103.43
C ASN A 316 4.95 151.40 103.54
N SER A 317 5.56 151.83 102.42
CA SER A 317 6.28 153.10 102.33
C SER A 317 5.35 154.29 102.50
N GLN A 318 4.15 154.28 101.90
CA GLN A 318 3.13 155.32 102.13
C GLN A 318 2.65 155.36 103.58
N ILE A 319 2.49 154.21 104.25
CA ILE A 319 2.15 154.14 105.68
C ILE A 319 3.30 154.71 106.52
N ALA A 320 4.56 154.39 106.18
CA ALA A 320 5.73 154.95 106.85
C ALA A 320 5.82 156.47 106.64
N GLN A 321 5.55 156.96 105.43
CA GLN A 321 5.48 158.38 105.07
C GLN A 321 4.39 159.10 105.87
N LEU A 322 3.17 158.55 105.92
CA LEU A 322 2.05 159.12 106.68
C LEU A 322 2.32 159.13 108.19
N ARG A 323 3.08 158.16 108.72
CA ARG A 323 3.55 158.17 110.11
C ARG A 323 4.59 159.27 110.34
N ALA A 324 5.52 159.46 109.41
CA ALA A 324 6.51 160.54 109.47
C ALA A 324 5.84 161.92 109.38
N ASP A 325 4.85 162.08 108.51
CA ASP A 325 4.08 163.32 108.34
C ASP A 325 3.22 163.64 109.59
N LEU A 326 2.68 162.62 110.26
CA LEU A 326 2.01 162.77 111.56
C LEU A 326 2.98 163.19 112.68
N GLU A 327 4.19 162.64 112.69
CA GLU A 327 5.23 163.02 113.63
C GLU A 327 5.67 164.48 113.38
N GLN A 328 5.78 164.88 112.12
CA GLN A 328 6.15 166.23 111.69
C GLN A 328 5.06 167.27 112.02
N ALA A 329 3.78 166.90 111.89
CA ALA A 329 2.65 167.71 112.34
C ALA A 329 2.67 167.94 113.86
N ARG A 330 3.02 166.91 114.65
CA ARG A 330 3.17 167.02 116.12
C ARG A 330 4.36 167.90 116.53
N THR A 331 5.47 167.86 115.79
CA THR A 331 6.61 168.74 116.06
C THR A 331 6.34 170.21 115.70
N ASN A 332 5.55 170.47 114.65
CA ASN A 332 5.17 171.83 114.25
C ASN A 332 4.15 172.47 115.21
N GLU A 333 3.24 171.67 115.79
CA GLU A 333 2.29 172.14 116.81
C GLU A 333 2.99 172.46 118.15
N SER A 334 4.10 171.78 118.45
CA SER A 334 4.92 172.00 119.64
C SER A 334 5.83 173.24 119.55
N ALA A 335 6.20 173.65 118.33
CA ALA A 335 7.02 174.85 118.08
C ALA A 335 6.21 176.17 118.11
N GLN A 336 4.88 176.12 118.03
CA GLN A 336 4.02 177.31 117.95
C GLN A 336 3.49 177.79 119.32
N ARG A 337 3.76 177.06 120.42
CA ARG A 337 3.33 177.38 121.80
C ARG A 337 4.38 178.10 122.67
N THR A 338 5.58 178.39 122.17
CA THR A 338 6.71 178.94 122.98
C THR A 338 7.21 180.32 122.53
N ARG A 339 6.33 181.20 122.03
CA ARG A 339 6.71 182.57 121.65
C ARG A 339 5.61 183.63 121.97
N THR A 340 5.54 184.04 123.23
CA THR A 340 4.91 185.29 123.75
C THR A 340 5.96 186.06 124.59
N GLU A 341 6.15 187.38 124.36
CA GLU A 341 7.26 188.30 124.78
C GLU A 341 7.42 188.66 126.30
N PRO A 342 8.51 189.40 126.74
CA PRO A 342 8.26 190.80 127.19
C PRO A 342 9.40 191.86 127.01
N LYS A 343 9.13 193.01 126.34
CA LYS A 343 9.09 194.38 126.96
C LYS A 343 8.65 195.53 125.98
N LYS A 344 7.34 195.63 125.62
CA LYS A 344 6.61 196.93 125.62
C LYS A 344 5.98 197.15 127.01
N PRO A 345 6.74 196.88 128.09
CA PRO A 345 7.55 197.90 128.78
C PRO A 345 8.94 198.21 128.17
N ARG A 346 9.08 199.08 127.17
CA ARG A 346 8.07 199.77 126.39
C ARG A 346 8.50 200.01 124.92
N THR A 347 9.06 199.05 124.18
CA THR A 347 9.41 199.18 122.73
C THR A 347 9.88 197.87 122.06
N PRO A 348 8.97 197.18 121.35
CA PRO A 348 9.24 196.40 120.13
C PRO A 348 8.29 196.90 119.02
N GLN A 349 8.82 197.51 117.96
CA GLN A 349 8.07 198.16 116.88
C GLN A 349 9.02 198.47 115.71
N ASP A 350 8.76 197.87 114.54
CA ASP A 350 8.79 198.39 113.16
C ASP A 350 8.32 197.25 112.21
#